data_AF-S3LPF5-F1
#
_entry.id   AF-S3LPF5-F1
#
_cell.length_a   1.000
_cell.length_b   1.000
_cell.length_c   1.000
_cell.angle_alpha   90.00
_cell.angle_beta   90.00
_cell.angle_gamma   90.00
#
_symmetry.space_group_name_H-M   'P 1'
#
loop_
_entity.id
_entity.type
_entity.pdbx_description
1 polymer ?
#
loop_
_entity_poly.entity_id
_entity_poly.type
_entity_poly.pdbx_seq_one_letter_code
_entity_poly.pdbx_strand_id
1 'polypeptide(L)'
;MIYSKGLLYPIILSVYIAGNLASLHSAESQPSMNSIDETENQRKTALFTDVPQTSPFSEQEYDRLILKMYVGPTNTPSYWFEKGEWQLKGDNCWVSGGENEIVSPYQFNMIKQVHYYRYKNLHPLDSTYYMQDKDTTDFLKRFCFYRFTGKTVLPSLDVYLFALDMYTGLIFYYALPTRFDKILGHSIPQDWVSLENHPYVKRNFPNRKFYEFDPVGIMQANGKILLYDWIIEQNKRKDSDIIVYIPHLDTKYENSASKANPGYSPYRIK
;
A
#
# COMPACT_ATOMS: atom_id res chain seq x y z
N MET A 1 4.64 3.61 -63.21
CA MET A 1 5.87 3.05 -62.58
C MET A 1 5.45 2.45 -61.25
N ILE A 2 5.02 1.19 -61.17
CA ILE A 2 5.83 -0.04 -61.07
C ILE A 2 7.12 0.19 -60.26
N TYR A 3 7.11 -0.19 -58.98
CA TYR A 3 7.98 -1.25 -58.47
C TYR A 3 7.46 -1.79 -57.13
N SER A 4 7.10 -3.07 -57.13
CA SER A 4 6.88 -3.93 -55.97
C SER A 4 8.18 -4.65 -55.57
N LYS A 5 8.48 -4.72 -54.28
CA LYS A 5 9.20 -5.82 -53.58
C LYS A 5 8.74 -5.69 -52.11
N GLY A 6 8.10 -6.65 -51.43
CA GLY A 6 8.23 -8.09 -51.52
C GLY A 6 9.37 -8.55 -50.63
N LEU A 7 9.11 -8.83 -49.34
CA LEU A 7 9.71 -9.97 -48.65
C LEU A 7 8.85 -10.41 -47.46
N LEU A 8 8.48 -11.69 -47.51
CA LEU A 8 7.71 -12.47 -46.56
C LEU A 8 8.64 -13.14 -45.52
N TYR A 9 8.18 -13.20 -44.27
CA TYR A 9 8.31 -14.31 -43.28
C TYR A 9 9.71 -14.70 -42.72
N PRO A 10 9.83 -15.34 -41.52
CA PRO A 10 8.84 -16.23 -40.91
C PRO A 10 8.54 -16.12 -39.40
N ILE A 11 7.36 -16.66 -39.09
CA ILE A 11 6.89 -17.24 -37.84
C ILE A 11 7.90 -18.28 -37.32
N ILE A 12 8.26 -18.22 -36.04
CA ILE A 12 8.88 -19.36 -35.34
C ILE A 12 7.77 -20.06 -34.54
N LEU A 13 7.32 -21.17 -35.11
CA LEU A 13 6.54 -22.22 -34.46
C LEU A 13 7.55 -23.22 -33.88
N SER A 14 7.65 -23.29 -32.55
CA SER A 14 8.43 -24.34 -31.90
C SER A 14 7.50 -25.48 -31.49
N VAL A 15 7.44 -26.51 -32.33
CA VAL A 15 6.94 -27.84 -31.97
C VAL A 15 8.01 -28.53 -31.12
N TYR A 16 7.67 -28.98 -29.91
CA TYR A 16 8.49 -29.97 -29.21
C TYR A 16 7.73 -31.30 -29.11
N ILE A 17 8.46 -32.33 -29.52
CA ILE A 17 8.04 -33.69 -29.80
C ILE A 17 7.74 -34.42 -28.49
N ALA A 18 6.65 -35.18 -28.50
CA ALA A 18 6.29 -36.16 -27.49
C ALA A 18 7.34 -37.28 -27.42
N GLY A 19 7.91 -37.50 -26.23
CA GLY A 19 8.68 -38.68 -25.88
C GLY A 19 8.05 -39.35 -24.66
N ASN A 20 7.38 -40.48 -24.88
CA ASN A 20 7.06 -41.43 -23.81
C ASN A 20 8.26 -42.39 -23.68
N LEU A 21 8.84 -42.54 -22.48
CA LEU A 21 9.03 -43.84 -21.85
C LEU A 21 9.56 -43.74 -20.42
N ALA A 22 9.15 -44.75 -19.64
CA ALA A 22 9.72 -45.30 -18.42
C ALA A 22 9.30 -44.68 -17.08
N SER A 23 8.42 -45.42 -16.42
CA SER A 23 8.14 -45.36 -14.99
C SER A 23 9.42 -45.60 -14.18
N LEU A 24 9.67 -44.74 -13.21
CA LEU A 24 10.38 -45.09 -11.99
C LEU A 24 9.42 -44.80 -10.84
N HIS A 25 8.91 -45.88 -10.23
CA HIS A 25 8.30 -45.82 -8.91
C HIS A 25 9.34 -45.26 -7.94
N SER A 26 9.06 -44.09 -7.40
CA SER A 26 9.61 -43.66 -6.13
C SER A 26 8.43 -43.25 -5.25
N ALA A 27 8.35 -43.84 -4.07
CA ALA A 27 7.24 -43.64 -3.15
C ALA A 27 7.21 -42.16 -2.71
N GLU A 28 6.31 -41.37 -3.28
CA GLU A 28 5.90 -40.09 -2.70
C GLU A 28 5.03 -40.37 -1.48
N SER A 29 5.63 -40.26 -0.30
CA SER A 29 4.88 -39.98 0.91
C SER A 29 4.14 -38.66 0.71
N GLN A 30 2.82 -38.71 0.52
CA GLN A 30 1.98 -37.53 0.58
C GLN A 30 2.20 -36.83 1.93
N PRO A 31 2.61 -35.55 1.97
CA PRO A 31 2.56 -34.80 3.21
C PRO A 31 1.10 -34.79 3.66
N SER A 32 0.85 -35.15 4.91
CA SER A 32 -0.49 -35.08 5.45
C SER A 32 -0.98 -33.63 5.36
N MET A 33 -2.23 -33.43 4.93
CA MET A 33 -2.85 -32.12 4.81
C MET A 33 -2.78 -31.33 6.14
N ASN A 34 -2.70 -32.05 7.26
CA ASN A 34 -2.50 -31.49 8.60
C ASN A 34 -1.08 -30.93 8.83
N SER A 35 -0.04 -31.54 8.27
CA SER A 35 1.34 -31.05 8.45
C SER A 35 1.62 -29.74 7.72
N ILE A 36 0.97 -29.50 6.58
CA ILE A 36 1.14 -28.26 5.80
C ILE A 36 0.49 -27.09 6.55
N ASP A 37 -0.71 -27.31 7.09
CA ASP A 37 -1.48 -26.29 7.81
C ASP A 37 -0.82 -25.95 9.17
N GLU A 38 -0.31 -26.95 9.89
CA GLU A 38 0.47 -26.72 11.12
C GLU A 38 1.77 -25.97 10.85
N THR A 39 2.46 -26.27 9.75
CA THR A 39 3.71 -25.59 9.38
C THR A 39 3.44 -24.15 8.94
N GLU A 40 2.39 -23.89 8.16
CA GLU A 40 2.02 -22.54 7.73
C GLU A 40 1.53 -21.68 8.90
N ASN A 41 0.76 -22.27 9.82
CA ASN A 41 0.28 -21.58 11.01
C ASN A 41 1.44 -21.26 11.97
N GLN A 42 2.34 -22.21 12.23
CA GLN A 42 3.57 -21.94 13.00
C GLN A 42 4.45 -20.87 12.35
N ARG A 43 4.54 -20.85 11.01
CA ARG A 43 5.30 -19.83 10.27
C ARG A 43 4.65 -18.44 10.36
N LYS A 44 3.31 -18.35 10.37
CA LYS A 44 2.55 -17.11 10.59
C LYS A 44 2.70 -16.59 12.02
N THR A 45 2.54 -17.46 13.02
CA THR A 45 2.71 -17.08 14.44
C THR A 45 4.14 -16.58 14.70
N ALA A 46 5.16 -17.24 14.15
CA ALA A 46 6.55 -16.81 14.26
C ALA A 46 6.85 -15.50 13.50
N LEU A 47 6.14 -15.21 12.39
CA LEU A 47 6.37 -14.01 11.58
C LEU A 47 6.09 -12.71 12.36
N PHE A 48 5.17 -12.75 13.31
CA PHE A 48 4.66 -11.55 14.00
C PHE A 48 5.31 -11.31 15.36
N THR A 49 5.83 -12.35 16.02
CA THR A 49 6.33 -12.28 17.40
C THR A 49 7.71 -11.64 17.53
N ASP A 50 8.53 -11.70 16.50
CA ASP A 50 9.94 -11.27 16.57
C ASP A 50 10.14 -9.78 16.25
N VAL A 51 9.06 -9.07 15.93
CA VAL A 51 9.13 -7.65 15.58
C VAL A 51 9.14 -6.78 16.84
N PRO A 52 10.15 -5.92 17.04
CA PRO A 52 10.18 -5.03 18.21
C PRO A 52 9.13 -3.93 18.13
N GLN A 53 8.47 -3.65 19.25
CA GLN A 53 7.61 -2.47 19.38
C GLN A 53 8.48 -1.21 19.34
N THR A 54 8.28 -0.37 18.32
CA THR A 54 9.11 0.81 18.06
C THR A 54 8.32 2.09 17.86
N SER A 55 6.99 1.99 17.81
CA SER A 55 6.09 3.13 17.69
C SER A 55 6.35 4.16 18.80
N PRO A 56 6.40 5.46 18.48
CA PRO A 56 6.58 6.52 19.49
C PRO A 56 5.32 6.78 20.33
N PHE A 57 4.16 6.25 19.93
CA PHE A 57 2.88 6.43 20.62
C PHE A 57 2.23 5.07 20.88
N SER A 58 1.49 4.99 21.98
CA SER A 58 0.58 3.88 22.28
C SER A 58 -0.66 3.91 21.36
N GLU A 59 -1.36 2.79 21.29
CA GLU A 59 -2.60 2.69 20.51
C GLU A 59 -3.67 3.69 20.99
N GLN A 60 -3.79 3.88 22.31
CA GLN A 60 -4.73 4.84 22.91
C GLN A 60 -4.35 6.28 22.62
N GLU A 61 -3.06 6.59 22.50
CA GLU A 61 -2.61 7.92 22.08
C GLU A 61 -2.96 8.17 20.61
N TYR A 62 -2.79 7.18 19.73
CA TYR A 62 -3.21 7.31 18.32
C TYR A 62 -4.69 7.60 18.14
N ASP A 63 -5.55 7.11 19.03
CA ASP A 63 -6.98 7.42 19.01
C ASP A 63 -7.27 8.93 19.25
N ARG A 64 -6.28 9.70 19.74
CA ARG A 64 -6.37 11.16 19.99
C ARG A 64 -5.50 11.99 19.03
N LEU A 65 -4.97 11.36 17.99
CA LEU A 65 -4.11 11.99 17.00
C LEU A 65 -4.86 12.12 15.67
N ILE A 66 -5.10 13.36 15.24
CA ILE A 66 -5.73 13.72 13.98
C ILE A 66 -4.65 13.88 12.91
N LEU A 67 -4.81 13.17 11.79
CA LEU A 67 -3.96 13.34 10.63
C LEU A 67 -4.16 14.73 10.03
N LYS A 68 -3.04 15.41 9.76
CA LYS A 68 -2.96 16.64 8.99
C LYS A 68 -1.99 16.45 7.84
N MET A 69 -2.21 17.23 6.78
CA MET A 69 -1.33 17.18 5.62
C MET A 69 -1.15 18.54 4.96
N TYR A 70 -0.05 18.65 4.22
CA TYR A 70 0.24 19.73 3.30
C TYR A 70 0.72 19.13 1.99
N VAL A 71 0.18 19.59 0.87
CA VAL A 71 0.64 19.20 -0.47
C VAL A 71 1.40 20.37 -1.06
N GLY A 72 2.70 20.20 -1.29
CA GLY A 72 3.54 21.22 -1.91
C GLY A 72 3.24 21.42 -3.41
N PRO A 73 3.78 22.48 -4.02
CA PRO A 73 3.54 22.80 -5.45
C PRO A 73 4.11 21.75 -6.42
N THR A 74 5.00 20.87 -5.95
CA THR A 74 5.55 19.73 -6.71
C THR A 74 4.78 18.43 -6.43
N ASN A 75 3.56 18.50 -5.88
CA ASN A 75 2.76 17.36 -5.44
C ASN A 75 3.46 16.46 -4.41
N THR A 76 4.45 16.98 -3.69
CA THR A 76 5.11 16.26 -2.60
C THR A 76 4.31 16.47 -1.31
N PRO A 77 3.73 15.42 -0.73
CA PRO A 77 2.95 15.55 0.49
C PRO A 77 3.85 15.54 1.73
N SER A 78 3.42 16.27 2.74
CA SER A 78 3.92 16.23 4.11
C SER A 78 2.78 15.86 5.04
N TYR A 79 3.02 14.96 6.00
CA TYR A 79 2.00 14.52 6.96
C TYR A 79 2.49 14.70 8.39
N TRP A 80 1.57 15.02 9.29
CA TRP A 80 1.81 15.04 10.73
C TRP A 80 0.52 14.79 11.48
N PHE A 81 0.64 14.55 12.77
CA PHE A 81 -0.50 14.37 13.66
C PHE A 81 -0.57 15.49 14.68
N GLU A 82 -1.79 15.93 14.96
CA GLU A 82 -2.11 16.90 16.00
C GLU A 82 -3.07 16.28 17.01
N LYS A 83 -2.98 16.72 18.28
CA LYS A 83 -3.96 16.28 19.28
C LYS A 83 -5.35 16.80 18.91
N GLY A 84 -6.35 15.92 18.97
CA GLY A 84 -7.72 16.29 18.70
C GLY A 84 -8.67 15.11 18.88
N GLU A 85 -9.91 15.31 18.45
CA GLU A 85 -10.96 14.31 18.57
C GLU A 85 -11.53 13.92 17.21
N TRP A 86 -11.55 12.61 16.98
CA TRP A 86 -12.14 11.98 15.82
C TRP A 86 -13.66 11.91 15.99
N GLN A 87 -14.42 12.27 14.96
CA GLN A 87 -15.87 12.10 14.95
C GLN A 87 -16.22 10.73 14.40
N LEU A 88 -16.97 9.92 15.16
CA LEU A 88 -17.44 8.61 14.68
C LEU A 88 -18.44 8.83 13.52
N LYS A 89 -18.16 8.28 12.35
CA LYS A 89 -19.02 8.37 11.16
C LYS A 89 -19.80 7.07 10.90
N GLY A 90 -19.23 5.94 11.32
CA GLY A 90 -19.83 4.61 11.22
C GLY A 90 -18.94 3.59 11.92
N ASP A 91 -19.33 2.32 11.86
CA ASP A 91 -18.56 1.24 12.48
C ASP A 91 -17.12 1.27 12.01
N ASN A 92 -16.19 1.39 12.96
CA ASN A 92 -14.76 1.36 12.69
C ASN A 92 -14.27 2.46 11.73
N CYS A 93 -15.03 3.55 11.56
CA CYS A 93 -14.71 4.67 10.68
C CYS A 93 -14.93 6.01 11.40
N TRP A 94 -13.87 6.80 11.45
CA TRP A 94 -13.88 8.13 12.03
C TRP A 94 -13.45 9.19 11.02
N VAL A 95 -13.93 10.42 11.21
CA VAL A 95 -13.69 11.56 10.34
C VAL A 95 -13.23 12.79 11.12
N SER A 96 -12.39 13.61 10.50
CA SER A 96 -11.99 14.93 10.96
C SER A 96 -11.77 15.86 9.75
N GLY A 97 -11.53 17.15 9.98
CA GLY A 97 -11.50 18.18 8.95
C GLY A 97 -12.85 18.90 8.79
N GLY A 98 -13.07 19.55 7.65
CA GLY A 98 -14.31 20.29 7.41
C GLY A 98 -14.20 21.36 6.33
N GLU A 99 -15.23 22.20 6.22
CA GLU A 99 -15.40 23.20 5.16
C GLU A 99 -14.26 24.23 5.04
N ASN A 100 -13.54 24.47 6.16
CA ASN A 100 -12.44 25.44 6.22
C ASN A 100 -11.05 24.79 6.10
N GLU A 101 -10.97 23.46 6.00
CA GLU A 101 -9.69 22.75 5.93
C GLU A 101 -9.10 22.86 4.52
N ILE A 102 -7.87 23.36 4.43
CA ILE A 102 -7.13 23.58 3.17
C ILE A 102 -5.75 22.96 3.31
N VAL A 103 -5.36 22.11 2.36
CA VAL A 103 -4.07 21.37 2.43
C VAL A 103 -3.06 21.80 1.36
N SER A 104 -3.46 22.63 0.40
CA SER A 104 -2.56 23.15 -0.64
C SER A 104 -2.79 24.66 -0.85
N PRO A 105 -2.63 25.49 0.20
CA PRO A 105 -2.85 26.93 0.11
C PRO A 105 -1.94 27.57 -0.94
N TYR A 106 -2.42 28.66 -1.54
CA TYR A 106 -1.69 29.49 -2.53
C TYR A 106 -1.36 28.81 -3.86
N GLN A 107 -2.00 27.68 -4.17
CA GLN A 107 -1.85 26.99 -5.46
C GLN A 107 -3.05 27.26 -6.37
N PHE A 108 -2.88 27.22 -7.69
CA PHE A 108 -3.98 27.50 -8.63
C PHE A 108 -5.16 26.53 -8.46
N ASN A 109 -4.87 25.23 -8.26
CA ASN A 109 -5.88 24.21 -8.00
C ASN A 109 -5.87 23.80 -6.52
N MET A 110 -6.27 24.71 -5.63
CA MET A 110 -6.28 24.44 -4.19
C MET A 110 -7.19 23.27 -3.84
N ILE A 111 -6.69 22.39 -2.97
CA ILE A 111 -7.43 21.33 -2.30
C ILE A 111 -8.01 21.91 -1.00
N LYS A 112 -9.34 22.09 -0.99
CA LYS A 112 -10.12 22.68 0.11
C LYS A 112 -11.20 21.72 0.59
N GLN A 113 -11.89 22.08 1.68
CA GLN A 113 -12.97 21.28 2.28
C GLN A 113 -12.52 19.85 2.62
N VAL A 114 -11.30 19.74 3.13
CA VAL A 114 -10.66 18.45 3.33
C VAL A 114 -11.28 17.72 4.52
N HIS A 115 -11.57 16.44 4.31
CA HIS A 115 -11.95 15.51 5.35
C HIS A 115 -10.96 14.36 5.36
N TYR A 116 -10.41 14.08 6.54
CA TYR A 116 -9.57 12.92 6.78
C TYR A 116 -10.42 11.80 7.35
N TYR A 117 -10.14 10.58 6.92
CA TYR A 117 -10.80 9.37 7.38
C TYR A 117 -9.78 8.44 8.01
N ARG A 118 -10.17 7.88 9.14
CA ARG A 118 -9.42 6.90 9.89
C ARG A 118 -10.26 5.62 10.00
N TYR A 119 -9.68 4.48 9.65
CA TYR A 119 -10.32 3.17 9.78
C TYR A 119 -9.48 2.27 10.69
N LYS A 120 -10.12 1.68 11.70
CA LYS A 120 -9.48 0.79 12.69
C LYS A 120 -10.27 -0.50 12.75
N ASN A 121 -9.62 -1.65 12.59
CA ASN A 121 -10.30 -2.97 12.49
C ASN A 121 -11.23 -3.09 11.26
N LEU A 122 -10.96 -2.30 10.21
CA LEU A 122 -11.70 -2.32 8.95
C LEU A 122 -10.78 -1.87 7.82
N HIS A 123 -10.73 -2.64 6.74
CA HIS A 123 -10.04 -2.23 5.51
C HIS A 123 -11.04 -1.48 4.61
N PRO A 124 -10.81 -0.21 4.25
CA PRO A 124 -11.84 0.64 3.65
C PRO A 124 -12.22 0.27 2.20
N LEU A 125 -11.46 -0.64 1.58
CA LEU A 125 -11.68 -1.13 0.22
C LEU A 125 -11.97 -2.63 0.14
N ASP A 126 -11.96 -3.34 1.27
CA ASP A 126 -12.14 -4.80 1.30
C ASP A 126 -12.77 -5.21 2.62
N SER A 127 -14.09 -5.42 2.61
CA SER A 127 -14.84 -5.83 3.81
C SER A 127 -14.47 -7.23 4.29
N THR A 128 -13.86 -8.06 3.44
CA THR A 128 -13.45 -9.43 3.76
C THR A 128 -12.05 -9.50 4.35
N TYR A 129 -11.32 -8.39 4.39
CA TYR A 129 -9.90 -8.38 4.76
C TYR A 129 -9.63 -8.91 6.18
N TYR A 130 -10.57 -8.71 7.10
CA TYR A 130 -10.52 -9.19 8.49
C TYR A 130 -11.23 -10.55 8.69
N MET A 131 -11.75 -11.18 7.64
CA MET A 131 -12.29 -12.55 7.69
C MET A 131 -11.16 -13.57 7.57
N GLN A 132 -10.20 -13.51 8.50
CA GLN A 132 -9.02 -14.38 8.56
C GLN A 132 -9.08 -15.25 9.82
N ASP A 133 -8.07 -16.10 10.01
CA ASP A 133 -7.85 -16.76 11.29
C ASP A 133 -7.62 -15.73 12.41
N LYS A 134 -7.77 -16.19 13.67
CA LYS A 134 -7.72 -15.32 14.85
C LYS A 134 -6.36 -14.60 14.97
N ASP A 135 -5.26 -15.30 14.72
CA ASP A 135 -3.92 -14.75 14.94
C ASP A 135 -3.58 -13.68 13.89
N THR A 136 -3.92 -13.95 12.62
CA THR A 136 -3.84 -12.94 11.55
C THR A 136 -4.75 -11.75 11.84
N THR A 137 -5.98 -11.99 12.31
CA THR A 137 -6.91 -10.91 12.67
C THR A 137 -6.36 -10.04 13.79
N ASP A 138 -5.85 -10.65 14.85
CA ASP A 138 -5.27 -9.94 16.00
C ASP A 138 -4.03 -9.12 15.60
N PHE A 139 -3.18 -9.67 14.73
CA PHE A 139 -2.09 -8.94 14.10
C PHE A 139 -2.60 -7.74 13.28
N LEU A 140 -3.63 -7.92 12.45
CA LEU A 140 -4.15 -6.87 11.58
C LEU A 140 -4.79 -5.69 12.35
N LYS A 141 -5.23 -5.88 13.60
CA LYS A 141 -5.81 -4.82 14.44
C LYS A 141 -4.82 -3.70 14.78
N ARG A 142 -3.51 -3.97 14.69
CA ARG A 142 -2.48 -2.93 14.89
C ARG A 142 -2.45 -1.89 13.76
N PHE A 143 -3.04 -2.19 12.60
CA PHE A 143 -3.03 -1.28 11.47
C PHE A 143 -4.22 -0.33 11.50
N CYS A 144 -3.93 0.92 11.19
CA CYS A 144 -4.92 1.97 11.04
C CYS A 144 -4.82 2.55 9.63
N PHE A 145 -5.91 2.54 8.86
CA PHE A 145 -5.92 3.00 7.49
C PHE A 145 -6.36 4.46 7.40
N TYR A 146 -5.69 5.22 6.54
CA TYR A 146 -5.98 6.63 6.31
C TYR A 146 -6.35 6.90 4.86
N ARG A 147 -7.33 7.78 4.68
CA ARG A 147 -7.84 8.28 3.40
C ARG A 147 -8.21 9.75 3.58
N PHE A 148 -8.17 10.55 2.53
CA PHE A 148 -8.77 11.88 2.57
C PHE A 148 -9.67 12.13 1.37
N THR A 149 -10.64 13.01 1.56
CA THR A 149 -11.41 13.61 0.47
C THR A 149 -11.20 15.11 0.47
N GLY A 150 -11.23 15.74 -0.70
CA GLY A 150 -11.15 17.19 -0.82
C GLY A 150 -11.82 17.69 -2.09
N LYS A 151 -12.09 18.98 -2.17
CA LYS A 151 -12.60 19.62 -3.38
C LYS A 151 -11.51 20.47 -4.02
N THR A 152 -11.41 20.37 -5.34
CA THR A 152 -10.62 21.31 -6.16
C THR A 152 -11.56 22.07 -7.10
N VAL A 153 -11.05 22.86 -8.05
CA VAL A 153 -11.91 23.52 -9.04
C VAL A 153 -12.68 22.48 -9.86
N LEU A 154 -11.97 21.46 -10.34
CA LEU A 154 -12.44 20.16 -10.86
C LEU A 154 -11.20 19.24 -10.86
N PRO A 155 -11.27 17.96 -10.41
CA PRO A 155 -12.39 17.22 -9.85
C PRO A 155 -12.42 17.27 -8.31
N SER A 156 -13.38 16.58 -7.68
CA SER A 156 -13.23 16.21 -6.27
C SER A 156 -12.17 15.11 -6.14
N LEU A 157 -11.44 15.14 -5.03
CA LEU A 157 -10.39 14.18 -4.71
C LEU A 157 -10.90 13.18 -3.68
N ASP A 158 -10.52 11.94 -3.90
CA ASP A 158 -10.73 10.83 -3.01
C ASP A 158 -9.49 9.93 -3.06
N VAL A 159 -8.65 10.01 -2.03
CA VAL A 159 -7.29 9.47 -2.07
C VAL A 159 -7.04 8.62 -0.83
N TYR A 160 -6.60 7.39 -1.07
CA TYR A 160 -6.23 6.42 -0.04
C TYR A 160 -4.74 6.61 0.25
N LEU A 161 -4.42 7.04 1.47
CA LEU A 161 -3.11 7.58 1.82
C LEU A 161 -2.12 6.48 2.19
N PHE A 162 -2.27 5.91 3.39
CA PHE A 162 -1.40 4.88 3.92
C PHE A 162 -2.08 4.10 5.05
N ALA A 163 -1.53 2.92 5.34
CA ALA A 163 -1.81 2.13 6.54
C ALA A 163 -0.68 2.38 7.54
N LEU A 164 -1.02 2.83 8.74
CA LEU A 164 -0.09 3.01 9.85
C LEU A 164 -0.08 1.76 10.71
N ASP A 165 1.08 1.13 10.87
CA ASP A 165 1.31 0.12 11.89
C ASP A 165 1.51 0.83 13.25
N MET A 166 0.51 0.77 14.12
CA MET A 166 0.57 1.41 15.44
C MET A 166 1.58 0.75 16.39
N TYR A 167 2.11 -0.42 16.03
CA TYR A 167 3.09 -1.15 16.84
C TYR A 167 4.55 -0.72 16.52
N THR A 168 4.87 -0.51 15.24
CA THR A 168 6.21 -0.06 14.81
C THR A 168 6.29 1.43 14.48
N GLY A 169 5.15 2.06 14.17
CA GLY A 169 5.07 3.40 13.61
C GLY A 169 5.38 3.46 12.12
N LEU A 170 5.65 2.34 11.45
CA LEU A 170 5.87 2.28 10.01
C LEU A 170 4.56 2.55 9.26
N ILE A 171 4.65 3.17 8.08
CA ILE A 171 3.50 3.38 7.20
C ILE A 171 3.69 2.65 5.86
N PHE A 172 2.62 2.09 5.33
CA PHE A 172 2.59 1.26 4.14
C PHE A 172 1.56 1.75 3.14
N TYR A 173 1.80 1.53 1.85
CA TYR A 173 0.70 1.58 0.88
C TYR A 173 -0.24 0.41 1.12
N TYR A 174 -1.55 0.64 0.98
CA TYR A 174 -2.57 -0.42 1.07
C TYR A 174 -3.60 -0.35 -0.06
N ALA A 175 -3.51 0.66 -0.92
CA ALA A 175 -4.44 0.89 -2.00
C ALA A 175 -3.72 1.52 -3.20
N LEU A 176 -4.16 1.15 -4.40
CA LEU A 176 -3.66 1.69 -5.66
C LEU A 176 -4.85 2.18 -6.51
N PRO A 177 -4.71 3.29 -7.25
CA PRO A 177 -5.73 3.73 -8.21
C PRO A 177 -5.76 2.81 -9.43
N THR A 178 -6.94 2.58 -10.02
CA THR A 178 -7.06 1.79 -11.26
C THR A 178 -7.31 2.65 -12.50
N ARG A 179 -7.62 3.93 -12.31
CA ARG A 179 -7.84 4.90 -13.39
C ARG A 179 -7.17 6.23 -13.08
N PHE A 180 -6.84 6.97 -14.13
CA PHE A 180 -6.27 8.31 -14.06
C PHE A 180 -7.01 9.26 -15.00
N ASP A 181 -7.55 10.33 -14.44
CA ASP A 181 -8.22 11.37 -15.22
C ASP A 181 -7.24 12.54 -15.46
N LYS A 182 -7.12 13.02 -16.70
CA LYS A 182 -6.27 14.18 -17.02
C LYS A 182 -7.06 15.47 -16.92
N ILE A 183 -6.72 16.31 -15.94
CA ILE A 183 -7.40 17.58 -15.69
C ILE A 183 -6.37 18.69 -15.55
N LEU A 184 -6.47 19.71 -16.40
CA LEU A 184 -5.56 20.86 -16.45
C LEU A 184 -4.07 20.45 -16.51
N GLY A 185 -3.76 19.37 -17.24
CA GLY A 185 -2.39 18.86 -17.37
C GLY A 185 -1.90 18.01 -16.20
N HIS A 186 -2.72 17.81 -15.17
CA HIS A 186 -2.43 16.95 -14.03
C HIS A 186 -3.15 15.60 -14.16
N SER A 187 -2.48 14.53 -13.74
CA SER A 187 -3.07 13.20 -13.63
C SER A 187 -3.70 13.04 -12.25
N ILE A 188 -5.00 12.81 -12.20
CA ILE A 188 -5.74 12.64 -10.95
C ILE A 188 -6.09 11.15 -10.77
N PRO A 189 -5.62 10.49 -9.70
CA PRO A 189 -5.93 9.09 -9.42
C PRO A 189 -7.40 8.89 -9.08
N GLN A 190 -8.01 7.84 -9.62
CA GLN A 190 -9.41 7.46 -9.45
C GLN A 190 -9.54 5.95 -9.26
N ASP A 191 -10.74 5.52 -8.85
CA ASP A 191 -11.15 4.11 -8.77
C ASP A 191 -10.14 3.24 -8.00
N TRP A 192 -9.93 3.56 -6.73
CA TRP A 192 -8.98 2.86 -5.88
C TRP A 192 -9.44 1.45 -5.52
N VAL A 193 -8.50 0.52 -5.48
CA VAL A 193 -8.69 -0.85 -5.02
C VAL A 193 -7.64 -1.20 -3.96
N SER A 194 -7.91 -2.20 -3.11
CA SER A 194 -6.88 -2.70 -2.19
C SER A 194 -5.65 -3.15 -2.97
N LEU A 195 -4.47 -2.97 -2.38
CA LEU A 195 -3.19 -3.19 -3.04
C LEU A 195 -3.11 -4.61 -3.63
N GLU A 196 -3.52 -5.61 -2.86
CA GLU A 196 -3.52 -7.02 -3.24
C GLU A 196 -4.49 -7.33 -4.39
N ASN A 197 -5.53 -6.51 -4.55
CA ASN A 197 -6.52 -6.69 -5.61
C ASN A 197 -6.16 -5.99 -6.92
N HIS A 198 -5.18 -5.09 -6.90
CA HIS A 198 -4.78 -4.34 -8.08
C HIS A 198 -4.17 -5.28 -9.15
N PRO A 199 -4.59 -5.17 -10.44
CA PRO A 199 -4.13 -6.09 -11.50
C PRO A 199 -2.61 -6.13 -11.70
N TYR A 200 -1.93 -5.00 -11.51
CA TYR A 200 -0.46 -4.95 -11.56
C TYR A 200 0.17 -5.76 -10.42
N VAL A 201 -0.36 -5.66 -9.20
CA VAL A 201 0.19 -6.33 -8.02
C VAL A 201 -0.07 -7.83 -8.12
N LYS A 202 -1.28 -8.26 -8.48
CA LYS A 202 -1.60 -9.68 -8.72
C LYS A 202 -0.65 -10.35 -9.72
N ARG A 203 -0.24 -9.61 -10.75
CA ARG A 203 0.65 -10.12 -11.80
C ARG A 203 2.11 -10.18 -11.38
N ASN A 204 2.62 -9.15 -10.72
CA ASN A 204 4.06 -9.00 -10.45
C ASN A 204 4.47 -9.44 -9.04
N PHE A 205 3.52 -9.45 -8.10
CA PHE A 205 3.74 -9.75 -6.68
C PHE A 205 2.62 -10.67 -6.16
N PRO A 206 2.44 -11.86 -6.73
CA PRO A 206 1.33 -12.74 -6.37
C PRO A 206 1.38 -13.09 -4.88
N ASN A 207 0.20 -13.10 -4.25
CA ASN A 207 -0.02 -13.47 -2.85
C ASN A 207 0.66 -12.59 -1.79
N ARG A 208 1.35 -11.50 -2.17
CA ARG A 208 1.93 -10.57 -1.20
C ARG A 208 0.87 -9.66 -0.60
N LYS A 209 0.96 -9.47 0.71
CA LYS A 209 0.13 -8.55 1.49
C LYS A 209 0.77 -7.16 1.55
N PHE A 210 -0.04 -6.14 1.75
CA PHE A 210 0.43 -4.75 1.74
C PHE A 210 1.57 -4.49 2.74
N TYR A 211 1.53 -5.15 3.91
CA TYR A 211 2.52 -5.00 4.96
C TYR A 211 3.83 -5.74 4.67
N GLU A 212 3.94 -6.51 3.60
CA GLU A 212 5.19 -7.19 3.21
C GLU A 212 6.06 -6.35 2.27
N PHE A 213 5.48 -5.30 1.67
CA PHE A 213 6.20 -4.33 0.84
C PHE A 213 6.97 -3.33 1.70
N ASP A 214 7.96 -2.67 1.10
CA ASP A 214 8.77 -1.69 1.81
C ASP A 214 7.91 -0.54 2.34
N PRO A 215 8.07 -0.17 3.61
CA PRO A 215 7.35 0.98 4.16
C PRO A 215 7.67 2.24 3.36
N VAL A 216 6.67 3.12 3.25
CA VAL A 216 6.82 4.42 2.58
C VAL A 216 7.41 5.48 3.52
N GLY A 217 7.41 5.19 4.83
CA GLY A 217 7.87 6.12 5.85
C GLY A 217 7.62 5.63 7.26
N ILE A 218 7.82 6.51 8.23
CA ILE A 218 7.72 6.21 9.65
C ILE A 218 7.25 7.42 10.47
N MET A 219 6.48 7.14 11.52
CA MET A 219 6.09 8.10 12.54
C MET A 219 7.28 8.50 13.42
N GLN A 220 7.45 9.81 13.61
CA GLN A 220 8.44 10.38 14.52
C GLN A 220 7.80 10.77 15.86
N ALA A 221 8.62 10.86 16.91
CA ALA A 221 8.16 11.20 18.26
C ALA A 221 7.54 12.60 18.40
N ASN A 222 7.84 13.50 17.46
CA ASN A 222 7.23 14.83 17.39
C ASN A 222 5.87 14.84 16.64
N GLY A 223 5.34 13.67 16.27
CA GLY A 223 4.07 13.53 15.54
C GLY A 223 4.18 13.72 14.03
N LYS A 224 5.36 14.06 13.49
CA LYS A 224 5.56 14.14 12.04
C LYS A 224 5.77 12.76 11.43
N ILE A 225 5.37 12.58 10.18
CA ILE A 225 5.75 11.43 9.38
C ILE A 225 6.96 11.79 8.54
N LEU A 226 8.01 10.99 8.65
CA LEU A 226 9.12 11.00 7.71
C LEU A 226 8.79 10.06 6.56
N LEU A 227 8.67 10.59 5.33
CA LEU A 227 8.62 9.78 4.12
C LEU A 227 10.04 9.45 3.66
N TYR A 228 10.26 8.23 3.18
CA TYR A 228 11.57 7.82 2.67
C TYR A 228 11.84 8.36 1.26
N ASP A 229 13.11 8.53 0.91
CA ASP A 229 13.52 9.17 -0.35
C ASP A 229 12.94 8.47 -1.58
N TRP A 230 12.88 7.13 -1.58
CA TRP A 230 12.36 6.39 -2.74
C TRP A 230 10.93 6.82 -3.10
N ILE A 231 10.07 7.07 -2.10
CA ILE A 231 8.69 7.47 -2.35
C ILE A 231 8.59 8.95 -2.72
N ILE A 232 9.45 9.78 -2.14
CA ILE A 232 9.56 11.19 -2.51
C ILE A 232 9.96 11.32 -3.99
N GLU A 233 10.96 10.55 -4.43
CA GLU A 233 11.41 10.53 -5.83
C GLU A 233 10.35 9.94 -6.77
N GLN A 234 9.63 8.91 -6.35
CA GLN A 234 8.51 8.37 -7.12
C GLN A 234 7.38 9.41 -7.31
N ASN A 235 7.02 10.15 -6.26
CA ASN A 235 5.98 11.19 -6.32
C ASN A 235 6.36 12.42 -7.16
N LYS A 236 7.67 12.66 -7.36
CA LYS A 236 8.15 13.74 -8.24
C LYS A 236 8.04 13.41 -9.73
N ARG A 237 7.85 12.13 -10.08
CA ARG A 237 7.68 11.71 -11.47
C ARG A 237 6.40 12.32 -12.03
N LYS A 238 6.47 12.78 -13.29
CA LYS A 238 5.34 13.40 -13.99
C LYS A 238 4.52 12.39 -14.80
N ASP A 239 4.76 11.10 -14.58
CA ASP A 239 4.06 10.04 -15.27
C ASP A 239 2.58 10.06 -14.90
N SER A 240 1.71 9.90 -15.90
CA SER A 240 0.25 9.98 -15.71
C SER A 240 -0.37 8.58 -15.61
N ASP A 241 0.33 7.64 -14.98
CA ASP A 241 -0.07 6.25 -14.90
C ASP A 241 0.31 5.60 -13.55
N ILE A 242 0.14 4.29 -13.47
CA ILE A 242 0.36 3.52 -12.25
C ILE A 242 1.82 3.53 -11.78
N ILE A 243 2.80 3.91 -12.62
CA ILE A 243 4.23 3.81 -12.31
C ILE A 243 4.60 4.64 -11.07
N VAL A 244 3.86 5.72 -10.78
CA VAL A 244 4.08 6.55 -9.59
C VAL A 244 3.40 6.01 -8.32
N TYR A 245 2.70 4.88 -8.40
CA TYR A 245 2.01 4.20 -7.30
C TYR A 245 2.48 2.76 -7.07
N ILE A 246 3.50 2.30 -7.79
CA ILE A 246 4.01 0.94 -7.64
C ILE A 246 4.59 0.79 -6.21
N PRO A 247 4.19 -0.26 -5.46
CA PRO A 247 4.77 -0.51 -4.16
C PRO A 247 6.22 -0.98 -4.32
N HIS A 248 7.08 -0.55 -3.39
CA HIS A 248 8.50 -0.84 -3.45
C HIS A 248 8.81 -2.19 -2.77
N LEU A 249 9.70 -2.96 -3.37
CA LEU A 249 10.19 -4.23 -2.83
C LEU A 249 11.65 -4.41 -3.25
N ASP A 250 12.55 -3.67 -2.60
CA ASP A 250 13.98 -3.73 -2.92
C ASP A 250 14.63 -4.94 -2.23
N THR A 251 15.15 -5.85 -3.05
CA THR A 251 15.87 -7.05 -2.59
C THR A 251 17.26 -6.74 -2.06
N LYS A 252 17.77 -5.52 -2.26
CA LYS A 252 19.10 -5.07 -1.79
C LYS A 252 19.09 -4.56 -0.35
N TYR A 253 17.92 -4.29 0.24
CA TYR A 253 17.87 -3.92 1.64
C TYR A 253 18.36 -5.09 2.51
N GLU A 254 19.43 -4.86 3.25
CA GLU A 254 20.01 -5.84 4.19
C GLU A 254 19.31 -5.79 5.56
N ASN A 255 18.73 -4.64 5.91
CA ASN A 255 18.10 -4.37 7.19
C ASN A 255 16.64 -3.94 7.02
N SER A 256 15.83 -4.19 8.06
CA SER A 256 14.46 -3.69 8.12
C SER A 256 14.44 -2.16 8.23
N ALA A 257 13.37 -1.55 7.74
CA ALA A 257 13.13 -0.12 7.87
C ALA A 257 13.18 0.32 9.34
N SER A 258 13.70 1.53 9.58
CA SER A 258 13.86 2.08 10.93
C SER A 258 13.64 3.59 10.94
N LYS A 259 13.67 4.19 12.15
CA LYS A 259 13.59 5.65 12.32
C LYS A 259 14.68 6.42 11.59
N ALA A 260 15.84 5.79 11.38
CA ALA A 260 17.00 6.43 10.79
C ALA A 260 17.11 6.20 9.27
N ASN A 261 16.68 5.03 8.78
CA ASN A 261 16.97 4.60 7.41
C ASN A 261 15.79 3.85 6.77
N PRO A 262 15.60 3.99 5.44
CA PRO A 262 14.73 3.10 4.70
C PRO A 262 15.27 1.65 4.77
N GLY A 263 14.38 0.69 4.54
CA GLY A 263 14.71 -0.73 4.59
C GLY A 263 13.50 -1.58 4.23
N TYR A 264 13.64 -2.89 4.36
CA TYR A 264 12.52 -3.78 4.08
C TYR A 264 11.47 -3.79 5.18
N SER A 265 10.25 -4.20 4.87
CA SER A 265 9.25 -4.46 5.89
C SER A 265 9.71 -5.54 6.87
N PRO A 266 9.61 -5.33 8.19
CA PRO A 266 9.91 -6.38 9.17
C PRO A 266 8.98 -7.61 9.03
N TYR A 267 7.89 -7.49 8.26
CA TYR A 267 6.95 -8.59 7.98
C TYR A 267 7.19 -9.24 6.61
N ARG A 268 8.23 -8.83 5.88
CA ARG A 268 8.54 -9.38 4.55
C ARG A 268 8.85 -10.88 4.68
N ILE A 269 8.05 -11.70 4.02
CA ILE A 269 8.36 -13.12 3.86
C ILE A 269 9.46 -13.25 2.77
N LYS A 270 10.59 -13.82 3.17
CA LYS A 270 11.73 -14.14 2.28
C LYS A 270 11.46 -15.42 1.49
#